data_AF-A0A2D0HAS7-F1
#
_entry.id   AF-A0A2D0HAS7-F1
#
_cell.length_a   1.000
_cell.length_b   1.000
_cell.length_c   1.000
_cell.angle_alpha   90.00
_cell.angle_beta   90.00
_cell.angle_gamma   90.00
#
_symmetry.space_group_name_H-M   'P 1'
#
loop_
_entity.id
_entity.type
_entity.pdbx_description
1 polymer ?
#
loop_
_entity_poly.entity_id
_entity_poly.type
_entity_poly.pdbx_seq_one_letter_code
_entity_poly.pdbx_strand_id
1 'polypeptide(L)'
;MPSKTTPLEIGKQYRWYLNIYCQKDKQIIANVEGYVKREQLKPALKSQLEKATPRQQVNLYAANGIWYEALSTANELRRTNSQDTSWTALLQAVGLNDFATEPRVECCNLESE
;
A
#
# COMPACT_ATOMS: atom_id res chain seq x y z
N MET A 1 9.39 -0.31 9.34
CA MET A 1 9.03 1.10 9.59
C MET A 1 10.30 1.90 9.83
N PRO A 2 10.39 3.17 9.43
CA PRO A 2 11.56 4.00 9.74
C PRO A 2 11.73 4.07 11.26
N SER A 3 12.91 3.71 11.75
CA SER A 3 13.19 3.57 13.20
C SER A 3 13.29 4.89 13.94
N LYS A 4 13.21 6.03 13.24
CA LYS A 4 13.44 7.37 13.79
C LYS A 4 12.17 8.24 13.94
N THR A 5 10.99 7.67 13.77
CA THR A 5 9.72 8.44 13.81
C THR A 5 8.71 7.82 14.77
N THR A 6 8.03 8.68 15.53
CA THR A 6 6.91 8.27 16.39
C THR A 6 5.80 7.66 15.53
N PRO A 7 5.30 6.46 15.87
CA PRO A 7 4.19 5.84 15.14
C PRO A 7 2.92 6.69 15.18
N LEU A 8 2.07 6.53 14.17
CA LEU A 8 0.72 7.11 14.20
C LEU A 8 -0.07 6.56 15.40
N GLU A 9 -0.82 7.45 16.04
CA GLU A 9 -1.72 7.13 17.14
C GLU A 9 -2.89 6.28 16.63
N ILE A 10 -3.29 5.30 17.44
CA ILE A 10 -4.44 4.45 17.12
C ILE A 10 -5.71 5.29 17.18
N GLY A 11 -6.59 5.12 16.19
CA GLY A 11 -7.89 5.79 16.15
C GLY A 11 -7.86 7.22 15.62
N LYS A 12 -6.68 7.83 15.49
CA LYS A 12 -6.53 9.20 15.00
C LYS A 12 -6.44 9.24 13.47
N GLN A 13 -7.21 10.13 12.85
CA GLN A 13 -7.13 10.39 11.41
C GLN A 13 -6.06 11.45 11.14
N TYR A 14 -5.21 11.17 10.15
CA TYR A 14 -4.17 12.08 9.66
C TYR A 14 -4.44 12.37 8.19
N ARG A 15 -4.51 13.64 7.81
CA ARG A 15 -4.63 14.04 6.40
C ARG A 15 -3.23 14.11 5.78
N TRP A 16 -3.09 13.54 4.60
CA TRP A 16 -1.87 13.65 3.79
C TRP A 16 -2.20 14.29 2.45
N TYR A 17 -1.21 14.93 1.84
CA TYR A 17 -1.31 15.51 0.51
C TYR A 17 0.02 15.32 -0.23
N LEU A 18 -0.08 15.14 -1.54
CA LEU A 18 1.03 15.14 -2.47
C LEU A 18 0.73 16.19 -3.53
N ASN A 19 1.60 17.19 -3.62
CA ASN A 19 1.51 18.27 -4.59
C ASN A 19 2.71 18.16 -5.54
N ILE A 20 2.43 18.18 -6.84
CA ILE A 20 3.45 18.20 -7.90
C ILE A 20 3.49 19.63 -8.44
N TYR A 21 4.70 20.21 -8.49
CA TYR A 21 4.94 21.57 -8.93
C TYR A 21 5.78 21.59 -10.21
N CYS A 22 5.49 22.54 -11.10
CA CYS A 22 6.44 22.92 -12.14
C CYS A 22 7.45 23.93 -11.58
N GLN A 23 8.76 23.66 -11.78
CA GLN A 23 9.85 24.43 -11.18
C GLN A 23 9.86 25.92 -11.56
N LYS A 24 9.40 26.26 -12.76
CA LYS A 24 9.43 27.63 -13.30
C LYS A 24 8.41 28.56 -12.63
N ASP A 25 7.19 28.08 -12.41
CA ASP A 25 6.06 28.93 -12.01
C ASP A 25 5.58 28.68 -10.57
N LYS A 26 6.18 27.68 -9.87
CA LYS A 26 5.77 27.21 -8.53
C LYS A 26 4.26 26.92 -8.42
N GLN A 27 3.60 26.68 -9.55
CA GLN A 27 2.19 26.32 -9.60
C GLN A 27 2.03 24.82 -9.40
N ILE A 28 1.00 24.45 -8.63
CA ILE A 28 0.59 23.05 -8.49
C ILE A 28 -0.04 22.64 -9.81
N ILE A 29 0.58 21.66 -10.49
CA ILE A 29 0.07 21.11 -11.74
C ILE A 29 -0.76 19.85 -11.51
N ALA A 30 -0.54 19.18 -10.39
CA ALA A 30 -1.35 18.05 -9.94
C ALA A 30 -1.29 17.94 -8.41
N ASN A 31 -2.39 17.55 -7.81
CA ASN A 31 -2.44 17.24 -6.38
C ASN A 31 -3.29 16.00 -6.14
N VAL A 32 -2.94 15.26 -5.10
CA VAL A 32 -3.77 14.20 -4.54
C VAL A 32 -3.70 14.30 -3.03
N GLU A 33 -4.80 14.00 -2.35
CA GLU A 33 -4.86 14.00 -0.90
C GLU A 33 -5.70 12.85 -0.38
N GLY A 34 -5.57 12.58 0.91
CA GLY A 34 -6.35 11.54 1.55
C GLY A 34 -6.18 11.54 3.06
N TYR A 35 -6.78 10.53 3.68
CA TYR A 35 -6.67 10.28 5.11
C TYR A 35 -6.01 8.94 5.36
N VAL A 36 -5.18 8.87 6.40
CA VAL A 36 -4.66 7.63 6.96
C VAL A 36 -5.06 7.55 8.43
N LYS A 37 -5.44 6.35 8.85
CA LYS A 37 -5.79 6.06 10.24
C LYS A 37 -5.18 4.72 10.60
N ARG A 38 -4.46 4.68 11.73
CA ARG A 38 -4.00 3.43 12.30
C ARG A 38 -5.13 2.81 13.12
N GLU A 39 -5.64 1.68 12.68
CA GLU A 39 -6.70 0.96 13.39
C GLU A 39 -6.11 -0.05 14.38
N GLN A 40 -6.82 -0.25 15.49
CA GLN A 40 -6.50 -1.35 16.41
C GLN A 40 -6.93 -2.67 15.77
N LEU A 41 -6.01 -3.64 15.67
CA LEU A 41 -6.37 -4.98 15.25
C LEU A 41 -7.31 -5.62 16.28
N LYS A 42 -8.47 -6.10 15.81
CA LYS A 42 -9.40 -6.89 16.62
C LYS A 42 -8.69 -8.17 17.09
N PRO A 43 -8.86 -8.62 18.35
CA PRO A 43 -8.19 -9.81 18.86
C PRO A 43 -8.42 -11.07 17.99
N ALA A 44 -9.65 -11.28 17.53
CA ALA A 44 -9.98 -12.41 16.66
C ALA A 44 -9.22 -12.37 15.32
N LEU A 45 -9.10 -11.18 14.70
CA LEU A 45 -8.34 -11.00 13.46
C LEU A 45 -6.85 -11.26 13.71
N LYS A 46 -6.30 -10.78 14.83
CA LYS A 46 -4.91 -11.05 15.21
C LYS A 46 -4.62 -12.55 15.28
N SER A 47 -5.47 -13.31 15.97
CA SER A 47 -5.30 -14.78 16.06
C SER A 47 -5.44 -15.51 14.73
N GLN A 48 -6.25 -14.99 13.79
CA GLN A 48 -6.33 -15.52 12.43
C GLN A 48 -5.05 -15.23 11.64
N LEU A 49 -4.54 -14.00 11.72
CA LEU A 49 -3.33 -13.58 11.03
C LEU A 49 -2.09 -14.36 11.47
N GLU A 50 -1.99 -14.70 12.75
CA GLU A 50 -0.88 -15.51 13.32
C GLU A 50 -0.78 -16.92 12.71
N LYS A 51 -1.90 -17.48 12.23
CA LYS A 51 -1.96 -18.82 11.63
C LYS A 51 -2.05 -18.80 10.11
N ALA A 52 -2.23 -17.62 9.52
CA ALA A 52 -2.49 -17.44 8.11
C ALA A 52 -1.19 -17.52 7.29
N THR A 53 -1.27 -18.15 6.13
CA THR A 53 -0.25 -17.99 5.09
C THR A 53 -0.23 -16.53 4.60
N PRO A 54 0.86 -16.03 4.00
CA PRO A 54 0.90 -14.65 3.52
C PRO A 54 -0.24 -14.32 2.54
N ARG A 55 -0.64 -15.28 1.68
CA ARG A 55 -1.79 -15.10 0.78
C ARG A 55 -3.11 -14.96 1.54
N GLN A 56 -3.31 -15.76 2.60
CA GLN A 56 -4.47 -15.64 3.48
C GLN A 56 -4.46 -14.31 4.24
N GLN A 57 -3.28 -13.81 4.64
CA GLN A 57 -3.14 -12.51 5.29
C GLN A 57 -3.61 -11.37 4.38
N VAL A 58 -3.29 -11.38 3.08
CA VAL A 58 -3.81 -10.40 2.10
C VAL A 58 -5.34 -10.33 2.17
N ASN A 59 -6.01 -11.49 2.08
CA ASN A 59 -7.47 -11.57 2.11
C ASN A 59 -8.05 -11.13 3.46
N LEU A 60 -7.43 -11.52 4.57
CA LEU A 60 -7.88 -11.13 5.92
C LEU A 60 -7.78 -9.63 6.14
N TYR A 61 -6.67 -9.00 5.75
CA TYR A 61 -6.52 -7.55 5.84
C TYR A 61 -7.52 -6.82 4.94
N ALA A 62 -7.65 -7.23 3.67
CA ALA A 62 -8.58 -6.61 2.72
C ALA A 62 -10.04 -6.70 3.20
N ALA A 63 -10.49 -7.88 3.66
CA ALA A 63 -11.85 -8.09 4.17
C ALA A 63 -12.16 -7.28 5.45
N ASN A 64 -11.14 -6.82 6.17
CA ASN A 64 -11.29 -5.98 7.37
C ASN A 64 -11.02 -4.50 7.09
N GLY A 65 -10.89 -4.09 5.83
CA GLY A 65 -10.65 -2.69 5.45
C GLY A 65 -9.24 -2.19 5.78
N ILE A 66 -8.31 -3.08 6.09
CA ILE A 66 -6.92 -2.77 6.45
C ILE A 66 -6.08 -2.79 5.16
N TRP A 67 -6.32 -1.77 4.33
CA TRP A 67 -5.86 -1.74 2.94
C TRP A 67 -4.33 -1.71 2.80
N TYR A 68 -3.64 -0.92 3.63
CA TYR A 68 -2.20 -0.73 3.53
C TYR A 68 -1.42 -2.02 3.76
N GLU A 69 -1.83 -2.80 4.77
CA GLU A 69 -1.25 -4.09 5.11
C GLU A 69 -1.56 -5.14 4.05
N ALA A 70 -2.80 -5.18 3.52
CA ALA A 70 -3.16 -6.05 2.41
C ALA A 70 -2.26 -5.81 1.19
N LEU A 71 -2.11 -4.54 0.79
CA LEU A 71 -1.28 -4.14 -0.35
C LEU A 71 0.19 -4.45 -0.12
N SER A 72 0.71 -4.17 1.09
CA SER A 72 2.10 -4.44 1.45
C SER A 72 2.42 -5.93 1.42
N THR A 73 1.54 -6.78 1.97
CA THR A 73 1.72 -8.24 1.95
C THR A 73 1.60 -8.80 0.52
N ALA A 74 0.67 -8.29 -0.29
CA ALA A 74 0.52 -8.70 -1.68
C ALA A 74 1.76 -8.31 -2.52
N ASN A 75 2.35 -7.14 -2.25
CA ASN A 75 3.61 -6.73 -2.88
C ASN A 75 4.75 -7.67 -2.49
N GLU A 76 4.86 -8.06 -1.22
CA GLU A 76 5.88 -9.02 -0.77
C GLU A 76 5.79 -10.35 -1.52
N LEU A 77 4.57 -10.88 -1.66
CA LEU A 77 4.29 -12.09 -2.42
C LEU A 77 4.72 -11.92 -3.88
N ARG A 78 4.34 -10.81 -4.51
CA ARG A 78 4.77 -10.49 -5.88
C ARG A 78 6.29 -10.39 -6.04
N ARG A 79 7.01 -9.93 -5.01
CA ARG A 79 8.49 -9.83 -5.02
C ARG A 79 9.15 -11.20 -4.90
N THR A 80 8.64 -12.04 -4.00
CA THR A 80 9.25 -13.33 -3.64
C THR A 80 8.78 -14.51 -4.50
N ASN A 81 7.61 -14.38 -5.13
CA ASN A 81 7.02 -15.38 -6.00
C ASN A 81 6.34 -14.71 -7.20
N SER A 82 6.99 -14.78 -8.37
CA SER A 82 6.49 -14.13 -9.60
C SER A 82 5.18 -14.71 -10.13
N GLN A 83 4.75 -15.90 -9.67
CA GLN A 83 3.50 -16.55 -10.06
C GLN A 83 2.34 -16.23 -9.10
N ASP A 84 2.57 -15.50 -8.01
CA ASP A 84 1.51 -15.15 -7.08
C ASP A 84 0.61 -14.04 -7.62
N THR A 85 -0.69 -14.29 -7.64
CA THR A 85 -1.70 -13.39 -8.22
C THR A 85 -2.36 -12.45 -7.22
N SER A 86 -1.96 -12.49 -5.93
CA SER A 86 -2.62 -11.70 -4.87
C SER A 86 -2.55 -10.20 -5.14
N TRP A 87 -1.45 -9.72 -5.72
CA TRP A 87 -1.31 -8.32 -6.13
C TRP A 87 -2.36 -7.92 -7.18
N THR A 88 -2.43 -8.69 -8.27
CA THR A 88 -3.35 -8.43 -9.37
C THR A 88 -4.79 -8.51 -8.87
N ALA A 89 -5.14 -9.57 -8.15
CA ALA A 89 -6.50 -9.75 -7.61
C ALA A 89 -6.91 -8.61 -6.67
N LEU A 90 -6.00 -8.17 -5.80
CA LEU A 90 -6.27 -7.07 -4.85
C LEU A 90 -6.55 -5.75 -5.58
N LEU A 91 -5.72 -5.39 -6.57
CA LEU A 91 -5.90 -4.13 -7.32
C LEU A 91 -7.15 -4.15 -8.20
N GLN A 92 -7.46 -5.27 -8.84
CA GLN A 92 -8.68 -5.41 -9.64
C GLN A 92 -9.94 -5.29 -8.77
N ALA A 93 -9.91 -5.82 -7.54
CA ALA A 93 -11.04 -5.72 -6.61
C ALA A 93 -11.42 -4.28 -6.22
N VAL A 94 -10.50 -3.32 -6.38
CA VAL A 94 -10.75 -1.89 -6.13
C VAL A 94 -10.75 -1.04 -7.41
N GLY A 95 -10.85 -1.70 -8.58
CA GLY A 95 -10.95 -1.00 -9.87
C GLY A 95 -9.63 -0.48 -10.44
N LEU A 96 -8.48 -0.85 -9.88
CA LEU A 96 -7.14 -0.44 -10.33
C LEU A 96 -6.56 -1.42 -11.36
N ASN A 97 -7.38 -1.81 -12.34
CA ASN A 97 -7.02 -2.82 -13.35
C ASN A 97 -5.78 -2.41 -14.16
N ASP A 98 -5.69 -1.15 -14.54
CA ASP A 98 -4.59 -0.61 -15.35
C ASP A 98 -3.23 -0.78 -14.66
N PHE A 99 -3.19 -0.75 -13.32
CA PHE A 99 -1.98 -0.90 -12.53
C PHE A 99 -1.69 -2.36 -12.12
N ALA A 100 -2.64 -3.27 -12.33
CA ALA A 100 -2.57 -4.63 -11.83
C ALA A 100 -1.49 -5.48 -12.53
N THR A 101 -1.15 -5.11 -13.76
CA THR A 101 -0.20 -5.81 -14.64
C THR A 101 1.05 -5.00 -14.98
N GLU A 102 1.12 -3.72 -14.59
CA GLU A 102 2.28 -2.87 -14.85
C GLU A 102 3.57 -3.54 -14.34
N PRO A 103 4.65 -3.58 -15.15
CA PRO A 103 5.89 -4.22 -14.76
C PRO A 103 6.50 -3.54 -13.53
N ARG A 104 7.20 -4.32 -12.72
CA ARG A 104 8.04 -3.72 -11.68
C ARG A 104 9.25 -3.11 -12.37
N VAL A 105 9.37 -1.79 -12.36
CA VAL A 105 10.62 -1.13 -12.72
C VAL A 105 11.64 -1.42 -11.63
N GLU A 106 12.85 -1.86 -12.01
CA GLU A 106 13.98 -1.81 -11.08
C GLU A 106 14.25 -0.34 -10.78
N CYS A 107 14.34 0.00 -9.50
CA CYS A 107 14.47 1.39 -9.11
C CYS A 107 15.87 1.91 -9.49
N CYS A 108 15.88 3.04 -10.19
CA CYS A 108 17.02 3.91 -10.48
C CYS A 108 18.04 3.45 -11.55
N ASN A 109 17.59 3.15 -12.77
CA ASN A 109 18.34 3.56 -13.96
C ASN A 109 17.73 4.88 -14.46
N LEU A 110 18.00 5.97 -13.73
CA LEU A 110 17.85 7.29 -14.33
C LEU A 110 19.02 7.41 -15.30
N GLU A 111 18.79 7.05 -16.56
CA GLU A 111 19.74 7.36 -17.63
C GLU A 111 19.99 8.86 -17.57
N SER A 112 21.22 9.22 -17.22
CA SER A 112 21.71 10.58 -17.37
C SER A 112 21.85 10.84 -18.86
N GLU A 113 20.89 11.53 -19.46
CA GLU A 113 21.12 12.28 -20.70
C GLU A 113 22.13 13.40 -20.47
#